data_AF-A0A843JL21-F1
#
_entry.id   AF-A0A843JL21-F1
#
_cell.length_a   1.000
_cell.length_b   1.000
_cell.length_c   1.000
_cell.angle_alpha   90.00
_cell.angle_beta   90.00
_cell.angle_gamma   90.00
#
_symmetry.space_group_name_H-M   'P 1'
#
loop_
_entity.id
_entity.type
_entity.pdbx_description
1 polymer ?
#
loop_
_entity_poly.entity_id
_entity_poly.type
_entity_poly.pdbx_seq_one_letter_code
_entity_poly.pdbx_strand_id
1 'polypeptide(L)'
;MPKAKKLQIEAVIQDEETAVEVAKTDAQVSDLELVTNIVAGKLTSNAKEYSAALKNEIANYTIKRYIDDPDAAKTDKAYLNKLLDEVAEKRKLATTTWNKPLDEFISVMKELETEIKTASNNLKTIVDKADQQVKDEKKAKIVEFWNTLNFTIVPIERVFNPRWLNKTEKLASIIQECKAIVEKITTEMNTLKSMQDEDAETLQAFYLETLDLNATLQKGNQLKENRTRIKAEEERKAALVAETNKPVVSDNSEPDLSPKGPLIPTTEQQKEMSYSEIKNISNKNYTVEPIATFRLEVTAPASKLVALRKFIDDNEITYKKI
;
A
#
# COMPACT_ATOMS: atom_id res chain seq x y z
N MET A 1 23.42 18.41 -73.04
CA MET A 1 22.64 17.29 -72.45
C MET A 1 23.43 15.99 -72.63
N PRO A 2 23.82 15.30 -71.55
CA PRO A 2 24.15 13.88 -71.59
C PRO A 2 23.03 13.06 -70.93
N LYS A 3 22.66 11.96 -71.57
CA LYS A 3 21.55 11.07 -71.20
C LYS A 3 21.81 10.41 -69.83
N ALA A 4 20.88 10.57 -68.91
CA ALA A 4 20.82 9.79 -67.67
C ALA A 4 20.64 8.30 -68.02
N LYS A 5 21.68 7.49 -67.77
CA LYS A 5 21.53 6.04 -67.72
C LYS A 5 20.69 5.72 -66.48
N LYS A 6 19.42 5.35 -66.68
CA LYS A 6 18.63 4.66 -65.67
C LYS A 6 19.36 3.39 -65.28
N LEU A 7 19.94 3.35 -64.08
CA LEU A 7 20.41 2.12 -63.46
C LEU A 7 19.16 1.36 -63.02
N GLN A 8 18.76 0.36 -63.81
CA GLN A 8 17.76 -0.61 -63.38
C GLN A 8 18.41 -1.46 -62.28
N ILE A 9 17.90 -1.34 -61.05
CA ILE A 9 18.25 -2.21 -59.95
C ILE A 9 17.26 -3.37 -60.01
N GLU A 10 17.63 -4.43 -60.72
CA GLU A 10 16.97 -5.73 -60.59
C GLU A 10 17.25 -6.26 -59.18
N ALA A 11 16.20 -6.34 -58.36
CA ALA A 11 16.23 -7.06 -57.10
C ALA A 11 16.32 -8.55 -57.44
N VAL A 12 17.54 -9.10 -57.48
CA VAL A 12 17.74 -10.54 -57.48
C VAL A 12 17.56 -11.00 -56.03
N ILE A 13 16.33 -11.36 -55.69
CA ILE A 13 16.03 -12.20 -54.54
C ILE A 13 16.38 -13.61 -54.99
N GLN A 14 17.53 -14.13 -54.57
CA GLN A 14 17.75 -15.57 -54.59
C GLN A 14 16.93 -16.14 -53.45
N ASP A 15 15.76 -16.68 -53.79
CA ASP A 15 15.01 -17.61 -52.96
C ASP A 15 15.85 -18.88 -52.79
N GLU A 16 16.75 -18.91 -51.81
CA GLU A 16 17.13 -20.17 -51.18
C GLU A 16 16.07 -20.49 -50.12
N GLU A 17 14.97 -21.05 -50.63
CA GLU A 17 13.93 -21.70 -49.86
C GLU A 17 14.51 -22.98 -49.23
N THR A 18 15.24 -22.86 -48.12
CA THR A 18 15.36 -23.96 -47.18
C THR A 18 14.06 -24.02 -46.39
N ALA A 19 13.10 -24.76 -46.96
CA ALA A 19 11.86 -25.13 -46.29
C ALA A 19 12.18 -25.78 -44.94
N VAL A 20 11.89 -25.06 -43.86
CA VAL A 20 11.74 -25.68 -42.54
C VAL A 20 10.41 -26.40 -42.57
N GLU A 21 10.47 -27.70 -42.82
CA GLU A 21 9.33 -28.60 -42.77
C GLU A 21 8.75 -28.53 -41.35
N VAL A 22 7.62 -27.83 -41.20
CA VAL A 22 6.89 -27.73 -39.93
C VAL A 22 6.25 -29.09 -39.65
N ALA A 23 7.01 -29.97 -39.00
CA ALA A 23 6.49 -31.22 -38.48
C ALA A 23 5.43 -30.90 -37.41
N LYS A 24 4.17 -31.20 -37.71
CA LYS A 24 3.13 -31.38 -36.70
C LYS A 24 3.53 -32.59 -35.86
N THR A 25 3.87 -32.41 -34.58
CA THR A 25 4.04 -33.55 -33.68
C THR A 25 3.88 -33.16 -32.22
N ASP A 26 3.17 -34.03 -31.47
CA ASP A 26 3.00 -34.10 -30.02
C ASP A 26 4.35 -34.25 -29.26
N ALA A 27 5.29 -33.33 -29.45
CA ALA A 27 6.60 -33.35 -28.79
C ALA A 27 6.55 -32.55 -27.49
N GLN A 28 7.08 -33.12 -26.39
CA GLN A 28 7.27 -32.37 -25.14
C GLN A 28 8.44 -31.40 -25.30
N VAL A 29 8.31 -30.18 -24.75
CA VAL A 29 9.38 -29.16 -24.79
C VAL A 29 10.70 -29.68 -24.17
N SER A 30 10.61 -30.63 -23.23
CA SER A 30 11.79 -31.31 -22.64
C SER A 30 12.65 -32.07 -23.65
N ASP A 31 12.07 -32.44 -24.78
CA ASP A 31 12.70 -33.26 -25.82
C ASP A 31 13.18 -32.41 -27.01
N LEU A 32 13.01 -31.08 -26.92
CA LEU A 32 13.35 -30.09 -27.93
C LEU A 32 14.43 -29.15 -27.38
N GLU A 33 15.59 -29.11 -28.03
CA GLU A 33 16.57 -28.05 -27.79
C GLU A 33 16.18 -26.81 -28.59
N LEU A 34 16.13 -25.64 -27.94
CA LEU A 34 15.97 -24.37 -28.64
C LEU A 34 17.26 -24.04 -29.40
N VAL A 35 17.35 -24.52 -30.64
CA VAL A 35 18.47 -24.23 -31.53
C VAL A 35 18.23 -22.91 -32.24
N THR A 36 19.10 -21.93 -32.02
CA THR A 36 19.10 -20.65 -32.73
C THR A 36 20.33 -20.58 -33.63
N ASN A 37 20.14 -20.63 -34.95
CA ASN A 37 21.23 -20.48 -35.91
C ASN A 37 21.18 -19.06 -36.51
N ILE A 38 22.09 -18.19 -36.06
CA ILE A 38 22.21 -16.83 -36.57
C ILE A 38 23.33 -16.82 -37.61
N VAL A 39 22.98 -16.99 -38.88
CA VAL A 39 23.89 -16.68 -39.99
C VAL A 39 23.85 -15.16 -40.17
N ALA A 40 24.96 -14.47 -39.88
CA ALA A 40 25.05 -13.04 -40.13
C ALA A 40 24.75 -12.77 -41.62
N GLY A 41 23.70 -12.00 -41.89
CA GLY A 41 23.37 -11.61 -43.26
C GLY A 41 24.54 -10.92 -43.94
N LYS A 42 24.56 -10.92 -45.28
CA LYS A 42 25.57 -10.16 -46.05
C LYS A 42 24.87 -8.98 -46.71
N LEU A 43 25.11 -7.76 -46.22
CA LEU A 43 24.64 -6.54 -46.87
C LEU A 43 25.63 -6.10 -47.96
N THR A 44 25.27 -6.30 -49.22
CA THR A 44 25.99 -5.74 -50.37
C THR A 44 25.38 -4.41 -50.77
N SER A 45 26.18 -3.32 -50.76
CA SER A 45 25.71 -1.99 -51.12
C SER A 45 26.81 -1.16 -51.78
N ASN A 46 26.43 -0.38 -52.81
CA ASN A 46 27.26 0.64 -53.43
C ASN A 46 27.19 1.99 -52.69
N ALA A 47 26.66 2.06 -51.47
CA ALA A 47 26.45 3.30 -50.72
C ALA A 47 27.70 4.19 -50.62
N LYS A 48 28.91 3.59 -50.56
CA LYS A 48 30.18 4.33 -50.55
C LYS A 48 30.46 5.04 -51.88
N GLU A 49 30.26 4.34 -52.99
CA GLU A 49 30.41 4.89 -54.35
C GLU A 49 29.34 5.96 -54.61
N TYR A 50 28.10 5.67 -54.22
CA TYR A 50 27.00 6.63 -54.29
C TYR A 50 27.27 7.88 -53.47
N SER A 51 27.79 7.75 -52.24
CA SER A 51 28.17 8.89 -51.40
C SER A 51 29.27 9.74 -52.04
N ALA A 52 30.27 9.12 -52.67
CA ALA A 52 31.33 9.84 -53.38
C ALA A 52 30.79 10.60 -54.59
N ALA A 53 29.93 9.97 -55.40
CA ALA A 53 29.27 10.60 -56.53
C ALA A 53 28.38 11.78 -56.09
N LEU A 54 27.57 11.58 -55.05
CA LEU A 54 26.68 12.62 -54.51
C LEU A 54 27.44 13.82 -53.95
N LYS A 55 28.58 13.60 -53.27
CA LYS A 55 29.44 14.70 -52.80
C LYS A 55 29.99 15.54 -53.95
N ASN A 56 30.38 14.89 -55.05
CA ASN A 56 30.86 15.59 -56.25
C ASN A 56 29.73 16.37 -56.93
N GLU A 57 28.53 15.79 -57.00
CA GLU A 57 27.34 16.45 -57.56
C GLU A 57 26.95 17.68 -56.72
N ILE A 58 26.95 17.55 -55.39
CA ILE A 58 26.56 18.63 -54.48
C ILE A 58 27.59 19.75 -54.41
N ALA A 59 28.88 19.48 -54.63
CA ALA A 59 29.95 20.48 -54.62
C ALA A 59 29.71 21.65 -55.59
N ASN A 60 28.90 21.42 -56.64
CA ASN A 60 28.56 22.43 -57.64
C ASN A 60 27.41 23.36 -57.22
N TYR A 61 26.73 23.12 -56.10
CA TYR A 61 25.68 23.98 -55.57
C TYR A 61 26.27 25.09 -54.70
N THR A 62 26.65 26.21 -55.32
CA THR A 62 27.22 27.37 -54.62
C THR A 62 26.35 28.61 -54.85
N ILE A 63 26.32 29.54 -53.89
CA ILE A 63 25.55 30.79 -54.01
C ILE A 63 25.87 31.52 -55.32
N LYS A 64 27.17 31.60 -55.68
CA LYS A 64 27.66 32.24 -56.90
C LYS A 64 27.04 31.70 -58.19
N ARG A 65 26.71 30.40 -58.24
CA ARG A 65 26.10 29.75 -59.41
C ARG A 65 24.65 30.22 -59.66
N TYR A 66 23.97 30.68 -58.62
CA TYR A 66 22.54 31.00 -58.67
C TYR A 66 22.22 32.48 -58.43
N ILE A 67 23.24 33.36 -58.40
CA ILE A 67 23.04 34.81 -58.16
C ILE A 67 22.03 35.40 -59.16
N ASP A 68 22.13 35.01 -60.43
CA ASP A 68 21.32 35.54 -61.52
C ASP A 68 20.14 34.62 -61.92
N ASP A 69 19.96 33.47 -61.26
CA ASP A 69 18.89 32.50 -61.58
C ASP A 69 18.31 31.82 -60.31
N PRO A 70 17.40 32.51 -59.60
CA PRO A 70 16.74 31.97 -58.41
C PRO A 70 15.78 30.81 -58.68
N ASP A 71 15.24 30.70 -59.89
CA ASP A 71 14.28 29.64 -60.23
C ASP A 71 14.99 28.30 -60.51
N ALA A 72 16.19 28.32 -61.09
CA ALA A 72 17.08 27.16 -61.11
C ALA A 72 17.42 26.68 -59.69
N ALA A 73 17.66 27.60 -58.75
CA ALA A 73 17.95 27.25 -57.36
C ALA A 73 16.77 26.54 -56.66
N LYS A 74 15.53 26.99 -56.91
CA LYS A 74 14.32 26.32 -56.38
C LYS A 74 14.17 24.90 -56.95
N THR A 75 14.45 24.74 -58.25
CA THR A 75 14.38 23.45 -58.94
C THR A 75 15.40 22.46 -58.38
N ASP A 76 16.66 22.89 -58.25
CA ASP A 76 17.73 22.07 -57.70
C ASP A 76 17.52 21.75 -56.20
N LYS A 77 16.96 22.69 -55.42
CA LYS A 77 16.55 22.42 -54.03
C LYS A 77 15.48 21.33 -53.95
N ALA A 78 14.48 21.38 -54.82
CA ALA A 78 13.43 20.35 -54.86
C ALA A 78 14.01 18.98 -55.24
N TYR A 79 14.97 18.94 -56.17
CA TYR A 79 15.71 17.72 -56.52
C TYR A 79 16.49 17.18 -55.32
N LEU A 80 17.28 18.01 -54.62
CA LEU A 80 18.04 17.59 -53.43
C LEU A 80 17.15 17.04 -52.32
N ASN A 81 15.99 17.64 -52.09
CA ASN A 81 15.03 17.13 -51.12
C ASN A 81 14.50 15.73 -51.51
N LYS A 82 14.19 15.51 -52.80
CA LYS A 82 13.80 14.17 -53.27
C LYS A 82 14.91 13.15 -53.08
N LEU A 83 16.16 13.50 -53.40
CA LEU A 83 17.31 12.62 -53.18
C LEU A 83 17.51 12.29 -51.69
N LEU A 84 17.29 13.27 -50.80
CA LEU A 84 17.36 13.06 -49.36
C LEU A 84 16.29 12.05 -48.91
N ASP A 85 15.06 12.22 -49.38
CA ASP A 85 13.94 11.31 -49.08
C ASP A 85 14.25 9.89 -49.58
N GLU A 86 14.73 9.74 -50.81
CA GLU A 86 15.10 8.44 -51.39
C GLU A 86 16.21 7.73 -50.59
N VAL A 87 17.26 8.44 -50.20
CA VAL A 87 18.35 7.88 -49.36
C VAL A 87 17.81 7.47 -47.98
N ALA A 88 16.94 8.30 -47.40
CA ALA A 88 16.33 7.99 -46.10
C ALA A 88 15.41 6.78 -46.17
N GLU A 89 14.60 6.63 -47.23
CA GLU A 89 13.75 5.46 -47.46
C GLU A 89 14.56 4.19 -47.66
N LYS A 90 15.62 4.22 -48.47
CA LYS A 90 16.49 3.05 -48.68
C LYS A 90 17.18 2.62 -47.38
N ARG A 91 17.62 3.57 -46.56
CA ARG A 91 18.15 3.28 -45.21
C ARG A 91 17.09 2.61 -44.34
N LYS A 92 15.88 3.17 -44.27
CA LYS A 92 14.77 2.60 -43.48
C LYS A 92 14.44 1.18 -43.94
N LEU A 93 14.27 0.97 -45.24
CA LEU A 93 13.97 -0.33 -45.82
C LEU A 93 15.04 -1.36 -45.45
N ALA A 94 16.32 -1.03 -45.63
CA ALA A 94 17.42 -1.93 -45.29
C ALA A 94 17.43 -2.29 -43.79
N THR A 95 17.23 -1.30 -42.90
CA THR A 95 17.14 -1.55 -41.46
C THR A 95 15.95 -2.42 -41.09
N THR A 96 14.77 -2.14 -41.62
CA THR A 96 13.55 -2.91 -41.33
C THR A 96 13.66 -4.32 -41.87
N THR A 97 14.10 -4.52 -43.11
CA THR A 97 14.26 -5.86 -43.69
C THR A 97 15.30 -6.69 -42.93
N TRP A 98 16.41 -6.07 -42.51
CA TRP A 98 17.45 -6.74 -41.74
C TRP A 98 16.98 -7.14 -40.35
N ASN A 99 16.24 -6.27 -39.67
CA ASN A 99 15.78 -6.53 -38.30
C ASN A 99 14.50 -7.38 -38.24
N LYS A 100 13.70 -7.44 -39.31
CA LYS A 100 12.44 -8.20 -39.34
C LYS A 100 12.55 -9.65 -38.80
N PRO A 101 13.48 -10.50 -39.27
CA PRO A 101 13.58 -11.87 -38.74
C PRO A 101 14.00 -11.91 -37.26
N LEU A 102 14.82 -10.95 -36.82
CA LEU A 102 15.20 -10.83 -35.42
C LEU A 102 14.00 -10.38 -34.56
N ASP A 103 13.22 -9.41 -35.04
CA ASP A 103 12.04 -8.90 -34.35
C ASP A 103 10.97 -10.00 -34.21
N GLU A 104 10.74 -10.80 -35.25
CA GLU A 104 9.85 -11.97 -35.22
C GLU A 104 10.32 -13.02 -34.20
N PHE A 105 11.61 -13.38 -34.22
CA PHE A 105 12.20 -14.28 -33.22
C PHE A 105 12.04 -13.74 -31.79
N ILE A 106 12.36 -12.46 -31.56
CA ILE A 106 12.20 -11.82 -30.24
C ILE A 106 10.72 -11.85 -29.81
N SER A 107 9.78 -11.64 -30.73
CA SER A 107 8.35 -11.72 -30.42
C SER A 107 7.96 -13.11 -29.93
N VAL A 108 8.34 -14.16 -30.68
CA VAL A 108 8.07 -15.56 -30.31
C VAL A 108 8.71 -15.90 -28.95
N MET A 109 9.96 -15.48 -28.72
CA MET A 109 10.62 -15.72 -27.43
C MET A 109 9.92 -15.03 -26.27
N LYS A 110 9.44 -13.79 -26.46
CA LYS A 110 8.67 -13.06 -25.43
C LYS A 110 7.31 -13.69 -25.14
N GLU A 111 6.65 -14.21 -26.16
CA GLU A 111 5.41 -14.97 -25.99
C GLU A 111 5.67 -16.24 -25.16
N LEU A 112 6.70 -17.02 -25.51
CA LEU A 112 7.11 -18.20 -24.73
C LEU A 112 7.47 -17.83 -23.27
N GLU A 113 8.23 -16.76 -23.04
CA GLU A 113 8.52 -16.27 -21.68
C GLU A 113 7.25 -15.94 -20.90
N THR A 114 6.25 -15.36 -21.56
CA THR A 114 4.97 -14.98 -20.94
C THR A 114 4.13 -16.20 -20.60
N GLU A 115 4.09 -17.20 -21.47
CA GLU A 115 3.41 -18.47 -21.25
C GLU A 115 4.03 -19.23 -20.08
N ILE A 116 5.38 -19.31 -20.02
CA ILE A 116 6.11 -19.94 -18.90
C ILE A 116 5.79 -19.24 -17.58
N LYS A 117 5.83 -17.90 -17.54
CA LYS A 117 5.48 -17.11 -16.34
C LYS A 117 4.03 -17.36 -15.91
N THR A 118 3.11 -17.42 -16.86
CA THR A 118 1.69 -17.69 -16.60
C THR A 118 1.50 -19.09 -16.01
N ALA A 119 2.12 -20.11 -16.59
CA ALA A 119 2.08 -21.47 -16.07
C ALA A 119 2.67 -21.56 -14.65
N SER A 120 3.82 -20.91 -14.39
CA SER A 120 4.43 -20.84 -13.06
C SER A 120 3.49 -20.18 -12.03
N ASN A 121 2.81 -19.09 -12.39
CA ASN A 121 1.87 -18.41 -11.50
C ASN A 121 0.62 -19.26 -11.20
N ASN A 122 0.14 -20.02 -12.20
CA ASN A 122 -0.95 -20.98 -12.00
C ASN A 122 -0.55 -22.06 -11.00
N LEU A 123 0.65 -22.63 -11.12
CA LEU A 123 1.17 -23.61 -10.16
C LEU A 123 1.28 -23.02 -8.75
N LYS A 124 1.81 -21.80 -8.60
CA LYS A 124 1.85 -21.10 -7.32
C LYS A 124 0.44 -20.97 -6.70
N THR A 125 -0.54 -20.58 -7.51
CA THR A 125 -1.93 -20.43 -7.07
C THR A 125 -2.54 -21.75 -6.59
N ILE A 126 -2.22 -22.85 -7.28
CA ILE A 126 -2.66 -24.20 -6.88
C ILE A 126 -2.05 -24.57 -5.53
N VAL A 127 -0.75 -24.36 -5.34
CA VAL A 127 -0.05 -24.62 -4.07
C VAL A 127 -0.63 -23.77 -2.94
N ASP A 128 -0.83 -22.48 -3.17
CA ASP A 128 -1.40 -21.57 -2.18
C ASP A 128 -2.83 -21.99 -1.78
N LYS A 129 -3.65 -22.40 -2.75
CA LYS A 129 -5.01 -22.92 -2.49
C LYS A 129 -4.98 -24.23 -1.70
N ALA A 130 -4.08 -25.15 -2.03
CA ALA A 130 -3.94 -26.40 -1.30
C ALA A 130 -3.49 -26.16 0.15
N ASP A 131 -2.52 -25.29 0.36
CA ASP A 131 -2.06 -24.90 1.70
C ASP A 131 -3.16 -24.19 2.49
N GLN A 132 -3.97 -23.36 1.84
CA GLN A 132 -5.12 -22.71 2.47
C GLN A 132 -6.21 -23.72 2.83
N GLN A 133 -6.51 -24.68 1.95
CA GLN A 133 -7.47 -25.75 2.24
C GLN A 133 -7.05 -26.57 3.46
N VAL A 134 -5.76 -26.92 3.58
CA VAL A 134 -5.23 -27.61 4.77
C VAL A 134 -5.42 -26.78 6.04
N LYS A 135 -5.20 -25.46 5.97
CA LYS A 135 -5.45 -24.55 7.09
C LYS A 135 -6.94 -24.47 7.43
N ASP A 136 -7.81 -24.39 6.44
CA ASP A 136 -9.26 -24.29 6.62
C ASP A 136 -9.85 -25.58 7.21
N GLU A 137 -9.40 -26.75 6.75
CA GLU A 137 -9.76 -28.05 7.33
C GLU A 137 -9.29 -28.16 8.79
N LYS A 138 -8.08 -27.67 9.08
CA LYS A 138 -7.57 -27.63 10.46
C LYS A 138 -8.38 -26.68 11.33
N LYS A 139 -8.73 -25.50 10.82
CA LYS A 139 -9.61 -24.54 11.49
C LYS A 139 -10.97 -25.17 11.78
N ALA A 140 -11.57 -25.83 10.80
CA ALA A 140 -12.86 -26.51 10.94
C ALA A 140 -12.82 -27.55 12.06
N LYS A 141 -11.77 -28.38 12.12
CA LYS A 141 -11.58 -29.36 13.22
C LYS A 141 -11.45 -28.70 14.59
N ILE A 142 -10.76 -27.57 14.68
CA ILE A 142 -10.64 -26.81 15.94
C ILE A 142 -12.00 -26.24 16.36
N VAL A 143 -12.75 -25.66 15.42
CA VAL A 143 -14.08 -25.10 15.67
C VAL A 143 -15.07 -26.20 16.07
N GLU A 144 -15.06 -27.34 15.36
CA GLU A 144 -15.86 -28.51 15.70
C GLU A 144 -15.56 -28.98 17.12
N PHE A 145 -14.27 -29.15 17.45
CA PHE A 145 -13.86 -29.52 18.81
C PHE A 145 -14.34 -28.49 19.85
N TRP A 146 -14.19 -27.20 19.60
CA TRP A 146 -14.67 -26.16 20.50
C TRP A 146 -16.18 -26.27 20.75
N ASN A 147 -16.96 -26.50 19.70
CA ASN A 147 -18.40 -26.67 19.80
C ASN A 147 -18.76 -27.91 20.65
N THR A 148 -17.96 -28.99 20.60
CA THR A 148 -18.19 -30.16 21.47
C THR A 148 -18.01 -29.86 22.96
N LEU A 149 -17.26 -28.82 23.31
CA LEU A 149 -17.12 -28.38 24.71
C LEU A 149 -18.39 -27.70 25.23
N ASN A 150 -19.36 -27.37 24.36
CA ASN A 150 -20.61 -26.67 24.68
C ASN A 150 -20.37 -25.37 25.47
N PHE A 151 -19.25 -24.70 25.22
CA PHE A 151 -18.89 -23.46 25.90
C PHE A 151 -19.57 -22.27 25.22
N THR A 152 -20.68 -21.80 25.81
CA THR A 152 -21.54 -20.75 25.23
C THR A 152 -21.14 -19.32 25.61
N ILE A 153 -20.25 -19.16 26.60
CA ILE A 153 -19.90 -17.86 27.17
C ILE A 153 -19.00 -17.06 26.22
N VAL A 154 -18.05 -17.72 25.54
CA VAL A 154 -17.10 -17.08 24.63
C VAL A 154 -17.00 -17.88 23.32
N PRO A 155 -17.21 -17.26 22.15
CA PRO A 155 -17.04 -17.95 20.87
C PRO A 155 -15.55 -18.17 20.55
N ILE A 156 -15.25 -19.22 19.79
CA ILE A 156 -13.87 -19.60 19.43
C ILE A 156 -13.13 -18.46 18.74
N GLU A 157 -13.81 -17.62 17.95
CA GLU A 157 -13.23 -16.48 17.25
C GLU A 157 -12.52 -15.49 18.18
N ARG A 158 -12.95 -15.40 19.45
CA ARG A 158 -12.38 -14.48 20.44
C ARG A 158 -11.10 -15.00 21.09
N VAL A 159 -10.88 -16.31 21.05
CA VAL A 159 -9.73 -16.98 21.67
C VAL A 159 -8.87 -17.72 20.66
N PHE A 160 -9.23 -17.65 19.38
CA PHE A 160 -8.55 -18.36 18.31
C PHE A 160 -7.13 -17.84 18.13
N ASN A 161 -6.15 -18.74 18.15
CA ASN A 161 -4.76 -18.38 17.91
C ASN A 161 -4.35 -18.72 16.46
N PRO A 162 -3.94 -17.74 15.63
CA PRO A 162 -3.50 -17.99 14.25
C PRO A 162 -2.36 -19.01 14.15
N ARG A 163 -1.51 -19.12 15.17
CA ARG A 163 -0.41 -20.11 15.19
C ARG A 163 -0.91 -21.54 15.09
N TRP A 164 -2.13 -21.82 15.57
CA TRP A 164 -2.73 -23.15 15.50
C TRP A 164 -2.88 -23.65 14.07
N LEU A 165 -2.91 -22.76 13.07
CA LEU A 165 -2.99 -23.13 11.65
C LEU A 165 -1.62 -23.53 11.05
N ASN A 166 -0.52 -23.33 11.78
CA ASN A 166 0.80 -23.70 11.30
C ASN A 166 0.95 -25.22 11.16
N LYS A 167 1.70 -25.66 10.14
CA LYS A 167 1.94 -27.09 9.88
C LYS A 167 2.61 -27.83 11.05
N THR A 168 3.41 -27.13 11.85
CA THR A 168 4.14 -27.68 13.00
C THR A 168 3.26 -27.94 14.23
N GLU A 169 2.14 -27.22 14.36
CA GLU A 169 1.26 -27.35 15.53
C GLU A 169 0.40 -28.61 15.44
N LYS A 170 0.46 -29.46 16.46
CA LYS A 170 -0.31 -30.72 16.46
C LYS A 170 -1.72 -30.48 16.98
N LEU A 171 -2.73 -31.10 16.34
CA LEU A 171 -4.14 -30.97 16.75
C LEU A 171 -4.35 -31.35 18.22
N ALA A 172 -3.64 -32.37 18.73
CA ALA A 172 -3.72 -32.78 20.13
C ALA A 172 -3.27 -31.67 21.11
N SER A 173 -2.20 -30.93 20.77
CA SER A 173 -1.72 -29.79 21.59
C SER A 173 -2.76 -28.67 21.59
N ILE A 174 -3.31 -28.36 20.42
CA ILE A 174 -4.34 -27.32 20.25
C ILE A 174 -5.60 -27.67 21.06
N ILE A 175 -6.02 -28.94 21.04
CA ILE A 175 -7.14 -29.45 21.85
C ILE A 175 -6.89 -29.22 23.35
N GLN A 176 -5.67 -29.48 23.85
CA GLN A 176 -5.34 -29.22 25.25
C GLN A 176 -5.37 -27.73 25.58
N GLU A 177 -4.85 -26.88 24.69
CA GLU A 177 -4.92 -25.43 24.84
C GLU A 177 -6.37 -24.93 24.88
N CYS A 178 -7.24 -25.41 23.99
CA CYS A 178 -8.67 -25.07 24.00
C CYS A 178 -9.33 -25.43 25.34
N LYS A 179 -9.06 -26.62 25.88
CA LYS A 179 -9.56 -27.03 27.20
C LYS A 179 -9.05 -26.12 28.31
N ALA A 180 -7.76 -25.81 28.30
CA ALA A 180 -7.14 -24.91 29.29
C ALA A 180 -7.74 -23.49 29.23
N ILE A 181 -8.08 -22.99 28.03
CA ILE A 181 -8.76 -21.71 27.87
C ILE A 181 -10.16 -21.76 28.51
N VAL A 182 -10.96 -22.79 28.22
CA VAL A 182 -12.29 -22.94 28.82
C VAL A 182 -12.21 -23.03 30.35
N GLU A 183 -11.28 -23.81 30.88
CA GLU A 183 -11.06 -23.96 32.31
C GLU A 183 -10.63 -22.64 32.96
N LYS A 184 -9.71 -21.90 32.32
CA LYS A 184 -9.27 -20.58 32.78
C LYS A 184 -10.45 -19.63 32.85
N ILE A 185 -11.20 -19.47 31.76
CA ILE A 185 -12.33 -18.52 31.70
C ILE A 185 -13.40 -18.89 32.73
N THR A 186 -13.71 -20.18 32.88
CA THR A 186 -14.68 -20.66 33.87
C THR A 186 -14.21 -20.38 35.29
N THR A 187 -12.93 -20.62 35.60
CA THR A 187 -12.34 -20.34 36.91
C THR A 187 -12.36 -18.86 37.22
N GLU A 188 -11.89 -18.01 36.31
CA GLU A 188 -11.86 -16.56 36.48
C GLU A 188 -13.27 -15.99 36.65
N MET A 189 -14.25 -16.50 35.89
CA MET A 189 -15.66 -16.15 36.07
C MET A 189 -16.23 -16.55 37.43
N ASN A 190 -15.91 -17.75 37.90
CA ASN A 190 -16.32 -18.19 39.23
C ASN A 190 -15.67 -17.34 40.33
N THR A 191 -14.41 -16.94 40.15
CA THR A 191 -13.73 -16.00 41.05
C THR A 191 -14.47 -14.67 41.12
N LEU A 192 -14.78 -14.05 39.97
CA LEU A 192 -15.53 -12.79 39.93
C LEU A 192 -16.92 -12.92 40.57
N LYS A 193 -17.59 -14.06 40.39
CA LYS A 193 -18.88 -14.34 41.04
C LYS A 193 -18.75 -14.51 42.56
N SER A 194 -17.65 -15.09 43.04
CA SER A 194 -17.41 -15.33 44.47
C SER A 194 -17.07 -14.08 45.27
N MET A 195 -16.64 -13.00 44.61
CA MET A 195 -16.22 -11.76 45.28
C MET A 195 -17.36 -10.98 45.95
N GLN A 196 -18.63 -11.35 45.71
CA GLN A 196 -19.83 -10.76 46.35
C GLN A 196 -19.85 -9.21 46.32
N ASP A 197 -19.33 -8.63 45.24
CA ASP A 197 -19.26 -7.18 45.07
C ASP A 197 -20.55 -6.59 44.49
N GLU A 198 -20.90 -5.37 44.92
CA GLU A 198 -22.06 -4.62 44.39
C GLU A 198 -22.01 -4.43 42.86
N ASP A 199 -20.81 -4.45 42.25
CA ASP A 199 -20.63 -4.32 40.79
C ASP A 199 -20.37 -5.65 40.07
N ALA A 200 -20.67 -6.81 40.70
CA ALA A 200 -20.30 -8.11 40.15
C ALA A 200 -20.75 -8.29 38.69
N GLU A 201 -21.98 -7.89 38.33
CA GLU A 201 -22.48 -7.99 36.95
C GLU A 201 -21.68 -7.11 35.97
N THR A 202 -21.35 -5.87 36.37
CA THR A 202 -20.55 -4.93 35.58
C THR A 202 -19.13 -5.46 35.34
N LEU A 203 -18.53 -6.08 36.35
CA LEU A 203 -17.19 -6.67 36.26
C LEU A 203 -17.18 -7.93 35.41
N GLN A 204 -18.21 -8.77 35.52
CA GLN A 204 -18.35 -9.96 34.65
C GLN A 204 -18.52 -9.57 33.18
N ALA A 205 -19.36 -8.57 32.89
CA ALA A 205 -19.52 -8.07 31.52
C ALA A 205 -18.20 -7.52 30.96
N PHE A 206 -17.46 -6.74 31.77
CA PHE A 206 -16.16 -6.20 31.38
C PHE A 206 -15.10 -7.28 31.17
N TYR A 207 -15.12 -8.34 31.99
CA TYR A 207 -14.26 -9.49 31.80
C TYR A 207 -14.56 -10.21 30.48
N LEU A 208 -15.82 -10.44 30.12
CA LEU A 208 -16.15 -11.10 28.84
C LEU A 208 -15.75 -10.25 27.62
N GLU A 209 -15.72 -8.92 27.77
CA GLU A 209 -15.25 -7.99 26.74
C GLU A 209 -13.72 -8.01 26.57
N THR A 210 -12.96 -8.23 27.65
CA THR A 210 -11.49 -8.12 27.63
C THR A 210 -10.78 -9.47 27.67
N LEU A 211 -11.42 -10.48 28.25
CA LEU A 211 -10.85 -11.78 28.67
C LEU A 211 -9.58 -11.61 29.53
N ASP A 212 -9.54 -10.52 30.30
CA ASP A 212 -8.43 -10.16 31.18
C ASP A 212 -8.94 -9.96 32.61
N LEU A 213 -8.63 -10.92 33.48
CA LEU A 213 -8.99 -10.86 34.89
C LEU A 213 -8.31 -9.69 35.60
N ASN A 214 -7.04 -9.40 35.30
CA ASN A 214 -6.30 -8.35 36.00
C ASN A 214 -6.88 -6.96 35.70
N ALA A 215 -7.14 -6.67 34.43
CA ALA A 215 -7.83 -5.44 34.04
C ALA A 215 -9.21 -5.32 34.72
N THR A 216 -9.92 -6.45 34.84
CA THR A 216 -11.23 -6.49 35.52
C THR A 216 -11.12 -6.18 37.02
N LEU A 217 -10.13 -6.75 37.71
CA LEU A 217 -9.90 -6.49 39.13
C LEU A 217 -9.50 -5.04 39.39
N GLN A 218 -8.67 -4.45 38.52
CA GLN A 218 -8.31 -3.03 38.60
C GLN A 218 -9.55 -2.14 38.46
N LYS A 219 -10.43 -2.44 37.50
CA LYS A 219 -11.71 -1.75 37.34
C LYS A 219 -12.58 -1.89 38.59
N GLY A 220 -12.67 -3.09 39.17
CA GLY A 220 -13.40 -3.33 40.43
C GLY A 220 -12.89 -2.46 41.59
N ASN A 221 -11.56 -2.35 41.74
CA ASN A 221 -10.97 -1.48 42.76
C ASN A 221 -11.31 0.00 42.53
N GLN A 222 -11.26 0.47 41.28
CA GLN A 222 -11.65 1.84 40.93
C GLN A 222 -13.12 2.13 41.23
N LEU A 223 -14.05 1.21 40.95
CA LEU A 223 -15.45 1.39 41.30
C LEU A 223 -15.66 1.42 42.82
N LYS A 224 -14.96 0.55 43.56
CA LYS A 224 -14.97 0.57 45.04
C LYS A 224 -14.49 1.92 45.58
N GLU A 225 -13.36 2.43 45.08
CA GLU A 225 -12.82 3.73 45.48
C GLU A 225 -13.74 4.90 45.12
N ASN A 226 -14.39 4.85 43.95
CA ASN A 226 -15.35 5.88 43.55
C ASN A 226 -16.58 5.88 44.47
N ARG A 227 -17.10 4.71 44.85
CA ARG A 227 -18.21 4.62 45.82
C ARG A 227 -17.83 5.15 47.19
N THR A 228 -16.65 4.79 47.71
CA THR A 228 -16.22 5.28 49.03
C THR A 228 -16.04 6.80 49.02
N ARG A 229 -15.51 7.37 47.94
CA ARG A 229 -15.42 8.82 47.77
C ARG A 229 -16.78 9.51 47.70
N ILE A 230 -17.75 8.94 46.96
CA ILE A 230 -19.10 9.50 46.87
C ILE A 230 -19.80 9.44 48.24
N LYS A 231 -19.78 8.29 48.92
CA LYS A 231 -20.38 8.15 50.26
C LYS A 231 -19.76 9.11 51.27
N ALA A 232 -18.43 9.26 51.29
CA ALA A 232 -17.75 10.20 52.18
C ALA A 232 -18.14 11.66 51.91
N GLU A 233 -18.31 12.04 50.64
CA GLU A 233 -18.73 13.40 50.27
C GLU A 233 -20.21 13.65 50.60
N GLU A 234 -21.08 12.66 50.43
CA GLU A 234 -22.49 12.73 50.82
C GLU A 234 -22.65 12.85 52.35
N GLU A 235 -21.91 12.06 53.12
CA GLU A 235 -21.88 12.16 54.59
C GLU A 235 -21.35 13.53 55.04
N ARG A 236 -20.30 14.05 54.40
CA ARG A 236 -19.76 15.39 54.69
C ARG A 236 -20.79 16.49 54.40
N LYS A 237 -21.51 16.40 53.28
CA LYS A 237 -22.58 17.35 52.93
C LYS A 237 -23.76 17.24 53.89
N ALA A 238 -24.16 16.03 54.27
CA ALA A 238 -25.25 15.80 55.23
C ALA A 238 -24.90 16.36 56.63
N ALA A 239 -23.66 16.19 57.09
CA ALA A 239 -23.20 16.76 58.36
C ALA A 239 -23.24 18.30 58.37
N LEU A 240 -22.81 18.94 57.27
CA LEU A 240 -22.84 20.41 57.13
C LEU A 240 -24.26 20.99 57.12
N VAL A 241 -25.22 20.27 56.51
CA VAL A 241 -26.65 20.67 56.50
C VAL A 241 -27.31 20.44 57.86
N ALA A 242 -26.92 19.40 58.59
CA ALA A 242 -27.42 19.16 59.95
C ALA A 242 -26.92 20.21 60.95
N GLU A 243 -25.70 20.72 60.78
CA GLU A 243 -25.12 21.74 61.67
C GLU A 243 -25.67 23.16 61.41
N THR A 244 -26.24 23.42 60.23
CA THR A 244 -26.87 24.70 59.87
C THR A 244 -28.35 24.83 60.26
N ASN A 245 -28.97 23.79 60.84
CA ASN A 245 -30.40 23.76 61.18
C ASN A 245 -30.72 23.87 62.70
N LYS A 246 -29.82 24.46 63.50
CA LYS A 246 -30.13 24.90 64.87
C LYS A 246 -30.89 26.24 64.83
N PRO A 247 -32.05 26.39 65.51
CA PRO A 247 -32.80 27.63 65.51
C PRO A 247 -32.03 28.74 66.26
N VAL A 248 -31.82 29.86 65.58
CA VAL A 248 -31.35 31.12 66.16
C VAL A 248 -32.46 31.73 67.00
N VAL A 249 -32.22 31.90 68.30
CA VAL A 249 -33.03 32.76 69.18
C VAL A 249 -32.33 34.12 69.25
N SER A 250 -33.10 35.16 68.96
CA SER A 250 -32.73 36.58 68.92
C SER A 250 -32.82 37.21 70.33
N ASP A 251 -31.83 38.04 70.71
CA ASP A 251 -32.11 39.27 71.48
C ASP A 251 -31.02 40.34 71.26
N ASN A 252 -31.47 41.60 71.25
CA ASN A 252 -30.89 42.80 70.64
C ASN A 252 -29.97 43.62 71.57
N SER A 253 -29.03 44.37 70.98
CA SER A 253 -28.54 45.69 71.46
C SER A 253 -27.85 46.45 70.30
N GLU A 254 -28.52 47.46 69.74
CA GLU A 254 -27.98 48.55 68.87
C GLU A 254 -27.79 49.85 69.70
N PRO A 255 -27.22 51.00 69.23
CA PRO A 255 -26.59 51.36 67.92
C PRO A 255 -25.15 51.98 68.16
N ASP A 256 -24.31 52.47 67.21
CA ASP A 256 -24.55 53.57 66.26
C ASP A 256 -23.30 53.90 65.38
N LEU A 257 -23.59 54.34 64.14
CA LEU A 257 -22.84 55.15 63.14
C LEU A 257 -21.49 54.70 62.50
N SER A 258 -21.58 54.08 61.31
CA SER A 258 -21.33 54.66 59.95
C SER A 258 -20.13 55.58 59.66
N PRO A 259 -19.71 55.79 58.37
CA PRO A 259 -19.84 54.96 57.16
C PRO A 259 -18.61 54.97 56.20
N LYS A 260 -18.52 53.97 55.32
CA LYS A 260 -18.28 54.13 53.86
C LYS A 260 -18.45 52.77 53.16
N GLY A 261 -19.43 52.68 52.26
CA GLY A 261 -19.71 51.50 51.42
C GLY A 261 -18.81 51.42 50.15
N PRO A 262 -19.30 50.89 49.00
CA PRO A 262 -20.55 50.14 48.83
C PRO A 262 -20.47 48.92 47.84
N LEU A 263 -21.47 48.03 47.97
CA LEU A 263 -22.23 47.30 46.91
C LEU A 263 -21.72 45.97 46.27
N ILE A 264 -22.68 45.04 46.23
CA ILE A 264 -22.80 43.70 45.58
C ILE A 264 -23.32 43.89 44.13
N PRO A 265 -23.23 42.92 43.17
CA PRO A 265 -24.15 41.75 43.07
C PRO A 265 -23.42 40.44 42.62
N THR A 266 -23.77 39.25 43.13
CA THR A 266 -24.79 38.29 42.67
C THR A 266 -24.66 37.79 41.21
N THR A 267 -24.72 36.44 41.10
CA THR A 267 -25.28 35.59 40.02
C THR A 267 -24.34 35.06 38.92
N GLU A 268 -24.57 33.77 38.58
CA GLU A 268 -24.30 33.11 37.29
C GLU A 268 -22.86 32.72 36.91
N GLN A 269 -22.18 31.80 37.62
CA GLN A 269 -20.97 31.16 37.06
C GLN A 269 -20.76 29.66 37.32
N GLN A 270 -21.73 28.93 37.88
CA GLN A 270 -21.57 27.47 38.07
C GLN A 270 -22.62 26.62 37.36
N LYS A 271 -23.39 27.22 36.43
CA LYS A 271 -24.34 26.52 35.56
C LYS A 271 -23.89 26.41 34.09
N GLU A 272 -22.69 26.88 33.75
CA GLU A 272 -22.15 26.80 32.37
C GLU A 272 -21.16 25.65 32.10
N MET A 273 -20.69 24.92 33.12
CA MET A 273 -19.84 23.74 32.89
C MET A 273 -20.63 22.44 32.60
N SER A 274 -21.96 22.52 32.54
CA SER A 274 -22.83 21.32 32.47
C SER A 274 -23.77 21.29 31.26
N TYR A 275 -23.72 22.27 30.34
CA TYR A 275 -24.64 22.33 29.17
C TYR A 275 -23.97 22.47 27.80
N SER A 276 -22.64 22.34 27.68
CA SER A 276 -21.94 22.27 26.38
C SER A 276 -21.58 20.85 25.93
N GLU A 277 -21.70 19.83 26.81
CA GLU A 277 -21.23 18.47 26.49
C GLU A 277 -22.35 17.47 26.09
N ILE A 278 -23.62 17.84 26.20
CA ILE A 278 -24.73 16.92 25.86
C ILE A 278 -25.74 17.59 24.92
N LYS A 279 -25.31 17.87 23.67
CA LYS A 279 -26.05 17.65 22.41
C LYS A 279 -25.50 18.53 21.27
N ASN A 280 -24.54 17.99 20.54
CA ASN A 280 -24.50 17.95 19.07
C ASN A 280 -23.40 16.95 18.69
N ILE A 281 -23.75 15.67 18.59
CA ILE A 281 -24.01 14.97 17.31
C ILE A 281 -22.75 14.88 16.45
N SER A 282 -22.31 13.63 16.28
CA SER A 282 -21.66 13.10 15.07
C SER A 282 -20.65 14.01 14.39
N ASN A 283 -19.38 13.85 14.76
CA ASN A 283 -18.31 13.68 13.77
C ASN A 283 -17.13 12.99 14.44
N LYS A 284 -16.68 11.88 13.87
CA LYS A 284 -15.38 11.28 14.17
C LYS A 284 -14.30 12.30 13.80
N ASN A 285 -13.87 13.11 14.76
CA ASN A 285 -12.68 13.92 14.60
C ASN A 285 -11.46 13.02 14.77
N TYR A 286 -10.87 12.64 13.64
CA TYR A 286 -9.47 12.22 13.61
C TYR A 286 -8.64 13.41 14.08
N THR A 287 -7.82 13.22 15.10
CA THR A 287 -6.76 14.18 15.43
C THR A 287 -5.78 14.18 14.26
N VAL A 288 -5.95 15.09 13.31
CA VAL A 288 -4.98 15.30 12.24
C VAL A 288 -3.85 16.09 12.86
N GLU A 289 -2.68 15.45 13.03
CA GLU A 289 -1.46 16.17 13.34
C GLU A 289 -1.26 17.28 12.29
N PRO A 290 -0.99 18.54 12.69
CA PRO A 290 -0.83 19.62 11.74
C PRO A 290 0.35 19.34 10.80
N ILE A 291 0.07 19.22 9.50
CA ILE A 291 1.12 19.04 8.49
C ILE A 291 1.92 20.35 8.39
N ALA A 292 3.15 20.33 8.91
CA ALA A 292 4.11 21.42 8.76
C ALA A 292 5.07 21.11 7.61
N THR A 293 5.27 22.06 6.69
CA THR A 293 6.25 21.94 5.60
C THR A 293 7.43 22.88 5.85
N PHE A 294 8.65 22.35 5.80
CA PHE A 294 9.90 23.11 5.90
C PHE A 294 10.83 22.78 4.74
N ARG A 295 11.61 23.76 4.27
CA ARG A 295 12.73 23.52 3.35
C ARG A 295 13.99 23.27 4.16
N LEU A 296 14.68 22.18 3.85
CA LEU A 296 15.93 21.82 4.49
C LEU A 296 17.00 21.58 3.42
N GLU A 297 18.16 22.18 3.61
CA GLU A 297 19.38 21.86 2.86
C GLU A 297 20.31 21.06 3.77
N VAL A 298 20.75 19.88 3.32
CA VAL A 298 21.57 18.97 4.11
C VAL A 298 22.82 18.60 3.34
N THR A 299 23.99 18.92 3.91
CA THR A 299 25.29 18.61 3.34
C THR A 299 25.95 17.48 4.13
N ALA A 300 26.09 16.30 3.51
CA ALA A 300 26.69 15.12 4.13
C ALA A 300 27.27 14.16 3.08
N PRO A 301 28.12 13.20 3.47
CA PRO A 301 28.58 12.13 2.57
C PRO A 301 27.40 11.32 2.00
N ALA A 302 27.54 10.84 0.76
CA ALA A 302 26.47 10.13 0.03
C ALA A 302 25.87 8.95 0.82
N SER A 303 26.70 8.21 1.57
CA SER A 303 26.26 7.10 2.41
C SER A 303 25.29 7.52 3.52
N LYS A 304 25.43 8.74 4.05
CA LYS A 304 24.56 9.30 5.09
C LYS A 304 23.27 9.88 4.51
N LEU A 305 23.31 10.43 3.30
CA LEU A 305 22.10 10.90 2.60
C LEU A 305 21.17 9.74 2.20
N VAL A 306 21.73 8.58 1.85
CA VAL A 306 20.95 7.36 1.60
C VAL A 306 20.27 6.86 2.88
N ALA A 307 20.97 6.88 4.02
CA ALA A 307 20.40 6.52 5.31
C ALA A 307 19.28 7.49 5.75
N LEU A 308 19.48 8.80 5.50
CA LEU A 308 18.46 9.82 5.75
C LEU A 308 17.22 9.61 4.89
N ARG A 309 17.38 9.29 3.61
CA ARG A 309 16.26 8.95 2.72
C ARG A 309 15.47 7.76 3.23
N LYS A 310 16.16 6.68 3.61
CA LYS A 310 15.52 5.49 4.18
C LYS A 310 14.70 5.82 5.43
N PHE A 311 15.26 6.65 6.32
CA PHE A 311 14.55 7.10 7.51
C PHE A 311 13.27 7.90 7.19
N ILE A 312 13.32 8.77 6.17
CA ILE A 312 12.16 9.55 5.72
C ILE A 312 11.06 8.63 5.16
N ASP A 313 11.46 7.63 4.36
CA ASP A 313 10.54 6.65 3.77
C ASP A 313 9.91 5.75 4.87
N ASP A 314 10.70 5.28 5.84
CA ASP A 314 10.25 4.42 6.94
C ASP A 314 9.25 5.11 7.90
N ASN A 315 9.21 6.44 7.91
CA ASN A 315 8.30 7.25 8.74
C ASN A 315 7.16 7.89 7.94
N GLU A 316 6.95 7.46 6.68
CA GLU A 316 5.87 7.97 5.81
C GLU A 316 5.91 9.50 5.59
N ILE A 317 7.09 10.11 5.71
CA ILE A 317 7.28 11.56 5.55
C ILE A 317 7.43 11.88 4.05
N THR A 318 6.64 12.83 3.56
CA THR A 318 6.71 13.27 2.16
C THR A 318 7.88 14.24 1.93
N TYR A 319 8.69 14.01 0.89
CA TYR A 319 9.80 14.91 0.53
C TYR A 319 9.86 15.18 -0.97
N LYS A 320 10.41 16.34 -1.34
CA LYS A 320 10.71 16.72 -2.73
C LYS A 320 12.18 17.08 -2.83
N LYS A 321 12.88 16.45 -3.77
CA LYS A 321 14.24 16.84 -4.12
C LYS A 321 14.18 18.22 -4.79
N ILE A 322 14.84 19.21 -4.17
CA ILE A 322 15.09 20.53 -4.76
C ILE A 322 16.25 20.41 -5.74
#